data_AF-A0A2J7REI3-F1
#
_entry.id   AF-A0A2J7REI3-F1
#
_cell.length_a   1.000
_cell.length_b   1.000
_cell.length_c   1.000
_cell.angle_alpha   90.00
_cell.angle_beta   90.00
_cell.angle_gamma   90.00
#
_symmetry.space_group_name_H-M   'P 1'
#
loop_
_entity.id
_entity.type
_entity.pdbx_description
1 polymer ?
#
loop_
_entity_poly.entity_id
_entity_poly.type
_entity_poly.pdbx_seq_one_letter_code
_entity_poly.pdbx_strand_id
1 'polypeptide(L)'
;MFQIVEVIHLIWRQSSIDIFFIDWERPRACSSMAQSRSQLTSTVSDNLEQPVSIWRTYFVANEWNEIQTTRKTSLFFQLVLTVFVLKVIGVEHWAVADPEVHTAPPEYMEDSSASPICRFAVGVMTYLIIYLLQRLFMVLVYERYIKNSIQDFVDICSLANISVFILALENYGFYIHGRSAHGFADTDMQTIMRQLQREEEDLCGHRGLLPGTDQQTFQMAIPLQLRSYYQKVMAPINSITLSTKRMSVAGPAALRSKVLSANMDRIIQAYHNMNKFLAAYLEHALKDLDYDVREKTFVESLLDIEFTEIFDKGILYTDTGHSFDNVLFYGNEFTLATFDIFLFFFIEMLFHDFLLAAVITAFFAKMLVIIHRVGGRHNLARKTLIDERFLV
;
A
#
# COMPACT_ATOMS: atom_id res chain seq x y z
N MET A 1 -1.65 -26.85 4.50
CA MET A 1 -2.62 -26.25 5.45
C MET A 1 -2.07 -24.99 6.11
N PHE A 2 -0.92 -25.03 6.80
CA PHE A 2 -0.34 -23.85 7.48
C PHE A 2 -0.11 -22.64 6.56
N GLN A 3 0.42 -22.86 5.35
CA GLN A 3 0.65 -21.80 4.36
C GLN A 3 -0.63 -21.10 3.88
N ILE A 4 -1.72 -21.85 3.72
CA ILE A 4 -3.02 -21.26 3.34
C ILE A 4 -3.52 -20.34 4.48
N VAL A 5 -3.39 -20.80 5.72
CA VAL A 5 -3.78 -19.99 6.90
C VAL A 5 -2.92 -18.73 6.99
N GLU A 6 -1.63 -18.83 6.74
CA GLU A 6 -0.70 -17.69 6.75
C GLU A 6 -1.08 -16.64 5.70
N VAL A 7 -1.36 -17.04 4.46
CA VAL A 7 -1.79 -16.11 3.39
C VAL A 7 -3.16 -15.51 3.67
N ILE A 8 -4.12 -16.28 4.20
CA ILE A 8 -5.42 -15.75 4.60
C ILE A 8 -5.25 -14.72 5.72
N HIS A 9 -4.42 -15.03 6.73
CA HIS A 9 -4.11 -14.11 7.81
C HIS A 9 -3.42 -12.83 7.30
N LEU A 10 -2.50 -12.96 6.34
CA LEU A 10 -1.85 -11.82 5.68
C LEU A 10 -2.87 -10.91 5.00
N ILE A 11 -3.75 -11.48 4.16
CA ILE A 11 -4.79 -10.72 3.45
C ILE A 11 -5.75 -10.05 4.43
N TRP A 12 -6.13 -10.75 5.50
CA TRP A 12 -6.98 -10.20 6.56
C TRP A 12 -6.32 -9.01 7.25
N ARG A 13 -5.04 -9.14 7.64
CA ARG A 13 -4.27 -8.07 8.27
C ARG A 13 -4.18 -6.83 7.37
N GLN A 14 -3.82 -7.02 6.10
CA GLN A 14 -3.70 -5.92 5.14
C GLN A 14 -5.05 -5.26 4.81
N SER A 15 -6.13 -6.05 4.76
CA SER A 15 -7.49 -5.54 4.54
C SER A 15 -8.15 -4.94 5.79
N SER A 16 -7.45 -4.93 6.94
CA SER A 16 -7.98 -4.39 8.21
C SER A 16 -7.16 -3.24 8.79
N ILE A 17 -6.10 -2.80 8.10
CA ILE A 17 -5.28 -1.66 8.53
C ILE A 17 -6.12 -0.39 8.67
N ASP A 18 -5.75 0.44 9.64
CA ASP A 18 -6.29 1.78 9.79
C ASP A 18 -5.41 2.74 8.99
N ILE A 19 -5.93 3.33 7.90
CA ILE A 19 -5.17 4.28 7.07
C ILE A 19 -5.92 5.59 6.92
N PHE A 20 -5.20 6.70 7.03
CA PHE A 20 -5.73 8.04 6.86
C PHE A 20 -4.77 8.92 6.05
N PHE A 21 -5.32 9.75 5.15
CA PHE A 21 -4.56 10.70 4.36
C PHE A 21 -4.70 12.10 4.96
N ILE A 22 -3.56 12.71 5.27
CA ILE A 22 -3.47 14.03 5.88
C ILE A 22 -3.16 15.02 4.76
N ASP A 23 -4.11 15.91 4.47
CA ASP A 23 -3.96 16.97 3.48
C ASP A 23 -3.42 18.24 4.15
N TRP A 24 -2.26 18.69 3.70
CA TRP A 24 -1.55 19.86 4.21
C TRP A 24 -1.93 21.16 3.49
N GLU A 25 -2.71 21.09 2.41
CA GLU A 25 -3.10 22.27 1.67
C GLU A 25 -4.06 23.15 2.49
N ARG A 26 -3.86 24.46 2.41
CA ARG A 26 -4.66 25.45 3.14
C ARG A 26 -5.56 26.21 2.17
N PRO A 27 -6.77 26.60 2.59
CA PRO A 27 -7.62 27.48 1.78
C PRO A 27 -6.86 28.75 1.42
N ARG A 28 -6.91 29.14 0.15
CA ARG A 28 -6.26 30.37 -0.30
C ARG A 28 -7.24 31.53 -0.18
N ALA A 29 -6.77 32.64 0.41
CA ALA A 29 -7.52 33.88 0.36
C ALA A 29 -7.68 34.28 -1.11
N CYS A 30 -8.92 34.48 -1.56
CA CYS A 30 -9.17 35.00 -2.90
C CYS A 30 -8.65 36.44 -2.95
N SER A 31 -7.42 36.63 -3.43
CA SER A 31 -6.92 37.97 -3.71
C SER A 31 -7.78 38.56 -4.82
N SER A 32 -8.47 39.66 -4.50
CA SER A 32 -9.27 40.46 -5.43
C SER A 32 -8.42 40.98 -6.61
N MET A 33 -8.13 40.11 -7.57
CA MET A 33 -7.50 40.42 -8.86
C MET A 33 -8.41 40.12 -10.05
N ALA A 34 -9.71 39.93 -9.78
CA ALA A 34 -10.76 39.85 -10.80
C ALA A 34 -11.85 40.92 -10.65
N GLN A 35 -11.62 41.99 -9.88
CA GLN A 35 -12.53 43.14 -9.80
C GLN A 35 -11.89 44.41 -10.37
N SER A 36 -11.73 44.42 -11.69
CA SER A 36 -11.73 45.66 -12.46
C SER A 36 -12.84 45.62 -13.51
N ARG A 37 -14.09 45.48 -13.04
CA ARG A 37 -15.27 46.07 -13.68
C ARG A 37 -16.45 46.09 -12.70
N SER A 38 -17.13 47.24 -12.69
CA SER A 38 -18.30 47.65 -11.90
C SER A 38 -18.08 47.89 -10.40
N GLN A 39 -17.71 49.14 -10.09
CA GLN A 39 -18.06 49.80 -8.84
C GLN A 39 -19.58 49.80 -8.65
N LEU A 40 -20.02 49.44 -7.44
CA LEU A 40 -21.09 50.04 -6.62
C LEU A 40 -21.77 48.95 -5.78
N THR A 41 -21.29 48.77 -4.56
CA THR A 41 -22.05 48.77 -3.28
C THR A 41 -21.22 48.08 -2.21
N SER A 42 -20.90 48.85 -1.19
CA SER A 42 -20.21 48.45 0.02
C SER A 42 -21.20 47.79 0.98
N THR A 43 -21.18 46.47 1.10
CA THR A 43 -21.64 45.73 2.29
C THR A 43 -20.94 44.38 2.37
N VAL A 44 -20.16 44.17 3.45
CA VAL A 44 -19.56 42.92 3.93
C VAL A 44 -18.63 42.21 2.92
N SER A 45 -17.35 42.52 3.03
CA SER A 45 -16.27 41.70 2.45
C SER A 45 -16.16 40.39 3.24
N ASP A 46 -17.07 39.46 3.00
CA ASP A 46 -16.79 38.06 3.33
C ASP A 46 -15.58 37.66 2.48
N ASN A 47 -14.43 37.48 3.15
CA ASN A 47 -13.26 36.86 2.54
C ASN A 47 -13.68 35.46 2.09
N LEU A 48 -14.11 35.34 0.82
CA LEU A 48 -14.43 34.07 0.19
C LEU A 48 -13.11 33.32 0.01
N GLU A 49 -12.69 32.59 1.04
CA GLU A 49 -11.60 31.63 0.96
C GLU A 49 -11.97 30.57 -0.09
N GLN A 50 -11.09 30.32 -1.05
CA GLN A 50 -11.31 29.26 -2.00
C GLN A 50 -11.14 27.92 -1.28
N PRO A 51 -12.12 27.00 -1.40
CA PRO A 51 -12.04 25.69 -0.78
C PRO A 51 -10.90 24.88 -1.40
N VAL A 52 -10.26 24.05 -0.58
CA VAL A 52 -9.16 23.17 -1.00
C VAL A 52 -9.70 22.07 -1.93
N SER A 53 -9.02 21.85 -3.05
CA SER A 53 -9.33 20.75 -3.96
C SER A 53 -9.03 19.39 -3.33
N ILE A 54 -10.02 18.48 -3.37
CA ILE A 54 -9.91 17.09 -2.88
C ILE A 54 -9.22 16.15 -3.88
N TRP A 55 -9.01 16.58 -5.13
CA TRP A 55 -8.52 15.72 -6.20
C TRP A 55 -7.13 15.13 -5.91
N ARG A 56 -6.26 15.86 -5.21
CA ARG A 56 -4.95 15.36 -4.78
C ARG A 56 -5.10 14.14 -3.86
N THR A 57 -6.05 14.20 -2.92
CA THR A 57 -6.34 13.08 -2.01
C THR A 57 -6.88 11.87 -2.76
N TYR A 58 -7.75 12.07 -3.76
CA TYR A 58 -8.22 10.98 -4.61
C TYR A 58 -7.11 10.39 -5.48
N PHE A 59 -6.18 11.22 -5.97
CA PHE A 59 -5.03 10.75 -6.72
C PHE A 59 -4.13 9.86 -5.84
N VAL A 60 -3.72 10.33 -4.66
CA VAL A 60 -2.91 9.54 -3.71
C VAL A 60 -3.65 8.27 -3.27
N ALA A 61 -4.97 8.34 -3.07
CA ALA A 61 -5.77 7.16 -2.72
C ALA A 61 -5.79 6.10 -3.83
N ASN A 62 -5.85 6.51 -5.10
CA ASN A 62 -5.79 5.59 -6.24
C ASN A 62 -4.41 4.95 -6.37
N GLU A 63 -3.34 5.74 -6.24
CA GLU A 63 -1.97 5.22 -6.27
C GLU A 63 -1.75 4.21 -5.13
N TRP A 64 -2.26 4.49 -3.92
CA TRP A 64 -2.24 3.52 -2.82
C TRP A 64 -3.01 2.24 -3.16
N ASN A 65 -4.20 2.37 -3.77
CA ASN A 65 -5.03 1.23 -4.18
C ASN A 65 -4.33 0.36 -5.24
N GLU A 66 -3.54 0.96 -6.13
CA GLU A 66 -2.75 0.24 -7.12
C GLU A 66 -1.60 -0.55 -6.47
N ILE A 67 -0.81 0.09 -5.61
CA ILE A 67 0.40 -0.55 -5.03
C ILE A 67 0.09 -1.67 -4.03
N GLN A 68 -1.12 -1.72 -3.46
CA GLN A 68 -1.55 -2.73 -2.49
C GLN A 68 -1.24 -4.18 -2.91
N THR A 69 -1.45 -4.49 -4.19
CA THR A 69 -1.27 -5.84 -4.75
C THR A 69 -0.03 -5.99 -5.62
N THR A 70 0.83 -4.96 -5.67
CA THR A 70 2.07 -5.00 -6.43
C THR A 70 3.03 -5.99 -5.78
N ARG A 71 3.53 -6.92 -6.59
CA ARG A 71 4.50 -7.94 -6.20
C ARG A 71 5.86 -7.65 -6.79
N LYS A 72 6.91 -8.11 -6.11
CA LYS A 72 8.29 -7.98 -6.60
C LYS A 72 8.56 -8.93 -7.75
N THR A 73 7.94 -10.11 -7.73
CA THR A 73 8.05 -11.09 -8.82
C THR A 73 6.72 -11.27 -9.53
N SER A 74 6.79 -11.59 -10.82
CA SER A 74 5.62 -11.91 -11.62
C SER A 74 5.45 -13.42 -11.70
N LEU A 75 4.38 -13.92 -11.08
CA LEU A 75 4.02 -15.34 -11.10
C LEU A 75 3.76 -15.86 -12.52
N PHE A 76 3.20 -15.01 -13.39
CA PHE A 76 2.94 -15.41 -14.78
C PHE A 76 4.24 -15.82 -15.49
N PHE A 77 5.27 -14.97 -15.42
CA PHE A 77 6.57 -15.28 -16.01
C PHE A 77 7.22 -16.49 -15.34
N GLN A 78 7.14 -16.60 -14.01
CA GLN A 78 7.65 -17.74 -13.26
C GLN A 78 7.06 -19.06 -13.76
N LEU A 79 5.73 -19.15 -13.87
CA LEU A 79 5.04 -20.38 -14.29
C LEU A 79 5.30 -20.72 -15.75
N VAL A 80 5.21 -19.74 -16.65
CA VAL A 80 5.47 -19.95 -18.09
C VAL A 80 6.90 -20.43 -18.31
N LEU A 81 7.88 -19.79 -17.68
CA LEU A 81 9.28 -20.17 -17.82
C LEU A 81 9.56 -21.54 -17.21
N THR A 82 8.94 -21.86 -16.06
CA THR A 82 9.08 -23.18 -15.43
C THR A 82 8.53 -24.29 -16.32
N VAL A 83 7.32 -24.12 -16.85
CA VAL A 83 6.73 -25.10 -17.77
C VAL A 83 7.53 -25.21 -19.06
N PHE A 84 8.02 -24.09 -19.60
CA PHE A 84 8.87 -24.09 -20.79
C PHE A 84 10.15 -24.92 -20.57
N VAL A 85 10.87 -24.71 -19.46
CA VAL A 85 12.10 -25.47 -19.16
C VAL A 85 11.79 -26.95 -18.92
N LEU A 86 10.72 -27.28 -18.21
CA LEU A 86 10.39 -28.67 -17.92
C LEU A 86 9.88 -29.44 -19.14
N LYS A 87 8.97 -28.84 -19.92
CA LYS A 87 8.25 -29.52 -21.03
C LYS A 87 8.85 -29.28 -22.41
N VAL A 88 9.35 -28.09 -22.70
CA VAL A 88 9.84 -27.74 -24.06
C VAL A 88 11.33 -28.06 -24.18
N ILE A 89 12.13 -27.71 -23.16
CA ILE A 89 13.55 -28.12 -23.12
C ILE A 89 13.68 -29.60 -22.74
N GLY A 90 12.67 -30.17 -22.07
CA GLY A 90 12.64 -31.58 -21.71
C GLY A 90 13.45 -31.91 -20.45
N VAL A 91 13.67 -30.94 -19.56
CA VAL A 91 14.36 -31.17 -18.27
C VAL A 91 13.59 -32.17 -17.39
N GLU A 92 12.29 -32.37 -17.62
CA GLU A 92 11.53 -33.39 -16.90
C GLU A 92 12.09 -34.82 -17.08
N HIS A 93 12.81 -35.10 -18.17
CA HIS A 93 13.42 -36.41 -18.42
C HIS A 93 14.61 -36.71 -17.52
N TRP A 94 15.17 -35.71 -16.82
CA TRP A 94 16.23 -35.92 -15.83
C TRP A 94 15.73 -36.65 -14.57
N ALA A 95 14.41 -36.83 -14.47
CA ALA A 95 13.78 -37.60 -13.40
C ALA A 95 13.79 -39.13 -13.65
N VAL A 96 14.19 -39.58 -14.84
CA VAL A 96 14.32 -41.00 -15.18
C VAL A 96 15.55 -41.57 -14.47
N ALA A 97 15.51 -42.86 -14.12
CA ALA A 97 16.61 -43.56 -13.46
C ALA A 97 17.74 -43.91 -14.44
N ASP A 98 18.24 -42.89 -15.16
CA ASP A 98 19.32 -42.99 -16.14
C ASP A 98 20.52 -42.16 -15.65
N PRO A 99 21.76 -42.69 -15.67
CA PRO A 99 22.95 -41.88 -15.41
C PRO A 99 23.19 -40.79 -16.45
N GLU A 100 22.65 -40.90 -17.67
CA GLU A 100 22.81 -39.90 -18.72
C GLU A 100 21.73 -38.81 -18.70
N VAL A 101 22.14 -37.60 -19.08
CA VAL A 101 21.26 -36.42 -19.08
C VAL A 101 20.63 -36.29 -20.47
N HIS A 102 19.32 -36.51 -20.54
CA HIS A 102 18.57 -36.44 -21.80
C HIS A 102 17.55 -35.31 -21.80
N THR A 103 17.41 -34.63 -22.94
CA THR A 103 16.36 -33.62 -23.21
C THR A 103 15.20 -34.19 -24.01
N ALA A 104 15.29 -35.45 -24.40
CA ALA A 104 14.25 -36.21 -25.08
C ALA A 104 14.13 -37.59 -24.42
N PRO A 105 12.99 -38.28 -24.54
CA PRO A 105 12.87 -39.65 -24.06
C PRO A 105 13.93 -40.54 -24.71
N PRO A 106 14.73 -41.32 -23.96
CA PRO A 106 15.61 -42.32 -24.55
C PRO A 106 14.76 -43.41 -25.22
N GLU A 107 15.09 -43.82 -26.45
CA GLU A 107 14.33 -44.84 -27.21
C GLU A 107 14.15 -46.16 -26.44
N TYR A 108 15.07 -46.50 -25.53
CA TYR A 108 15.02 -47.72 -24.71
C TYR A 108 14.26 -47.54 -23.37
N MET A 109 13.84 -46.32 -23.03
CA MET A 109 13.10 -45.99 -21.80
C MET A 109 11.79 -45.22 -22.06
N GLU A 110 11.30 -45.21 -23.30
CA GLU A 110 10.06 -44.51 -23.68
C GLU A 110 8.85 -44.94 -22.82
N ASP A 111 8.83 -46.20 -22.39
CA ASP A 111 7.81 -46.80 -21.52
C ASP A 111 8.16 -46.78 -20.01
N SER A 112 9.35 -46.29 -19.64
CA SER A 112 9.79 -46.30 -18.23
C SER A 112 9.22 -45.11 -17.47
N SER A 113 8.30 -45.39 -16.55
CA SER A 113 7.72 -44.35 -15.68
C SER A 113 8.80 -43.73 -14.79
N ALA A 114 8.96 -42.40 -14.85
CA ALA A 114 9.86 -41.67 -13.96
C ALA A 114 9.47 -41.88 -12.49
N SER A 115 10.46 -41.94 -11.61
CA SER A 115 10.21 -41.98 -10.17
C SER A 115 9.48 -40.70 -9.73
N PRO A 116 8.36 -40.79 -9.00
CA PRO A 116 7.62 -39.61 -8.55
C PRO A 116 8.47 -38.68 -7.68
N ILE A 117 9.40 -39.26 -6.91
CA ILE A 117 10.33 -38.51 -6.06
C ILE A 117 11.33 -37.73 -6.92
N CYS A 118 11.91 -38.35 -7.94
CA CYS A 118 12.87 -37.69 -8.83
C CYS A 118 12.18 -36.59 -9.65
N ARG A 119 10.95 -36.84 -10.12
CA ARG A 119 10.15 -35.86 -10.86
C ARG A 119 9.85 -34.62 -10.00
N PHE A 120 9.44 -34.85 -8.75
CA PHE A 120 9.25 -33.78 -7.79
C PHE A 120 10.56 -33.00 -7.53
N ALA A 121 11.67 -33.70 -7.31
CA ALA A 121 12.96 -33.07 -7.04
C ALA A 121 13.45 -32.20 -8.21
N VAL A 122 13.40 -32.73 -9.45
CA VAL A 122 13.74 -31.97 -10.66
C VAL A 122 12.82 -30.76 -10.82
N GLY A 123 11.51 -30.94 -10.64
CA GLY A 123 10.54 -29.85 -10.70
C GLY A 123 10.84 -28.73 -9.69
N VAL A 124 11.07 -29.07 -8.43
CA VAL A 124 11.41 -28.11 -7.36
C VAL A 124 12.70 -27.37 -7.67
N MET A 125 13.75 -28.10 -8.08
CA MET A 125 15.03 -27.49 -8.44
C MET A 125 14.88 -26.50 -9.60
N THR A 126 14.19 -26.89 -10.68
CA THR A 126 13.93 -26.00 -11.81
C THR A 126 13.14 -24.76 -11.40
N TYR A 127 12.05 -24.91 -10.64
CA TYR A 127 11.24 -23.78 -10.19
C TYR A 127 12.07 -22.82 -9.31
N LEU A 128 12.82 -23.34 -8.34
CA LEU A 128 13.62 -22.52 -7.43
C LEU A 128 14.75 -21.79 -8.15
N ILE A 129 15.44 -22.43 -9.10
CA ILE A 129 16.49 -21.77 -9.91
C ILE A 129 15.88 -20.60 -10.68
N ILE A 130 14.74 -20.82 -11.34
CA ILE A 130 14.07 -19.75 -12.10
C ILE A 130 13.63 -18.61 -11.17
N TYR A 131 13.07 -18.94 -10.00
CA TYR A 131 12.66 -17.95 -9.01
C TYR A 131 13.84 -17.12 -8.50
N LEU A 132 14.98 -17.76 -8.20
CA LEU A 132 16.19 -17.08 -7.76
C LEU A 132 16.74 -16.15 -8.84
N LEU A 133 16.78 -16.60 -10.10
CA LEU A 133 17.19 -15.77 -11.23
C LEU A 133 16.26 -14.57 -11.43
N GLN A 134 14.94 -14.80 -11.36
CA GLN A 134 13.95 -13.72 -11.44
C GLN A 134 14.11 -12.73 -10.28
N ARG A 135 14.29 -13.22 -9.05
CA ARG A 135 14.49 -12.38 -7.86
C ARG A 135 15.76 -11.55 -7.96
N LEU A 136 16.86 -12.15 -8.42
CA LEU A 136 18.13 -11.47 -8.63
C LEU A 136 18.02 -10.38 -9.69
N PHE A 137 17.36 -10.67 -10.81
CA PHE A 137 17.10 -9.68 -11.86
C PHE A 137 16.26 -8.50 -11.33
N MET A 138 15.21 -8.79 -10.57
CA MET A 138 14.34 -7.74 -10.03
C MET A 138 15.09 -6.80 -9.08
N VAL A 139 15.88 -7.34 -8.16
CA VAL A 139 16.63 -6.55 -7.17
C VAL A 139 17.81 -5.81 -7.81
N LEU A 140 18.62 -6.48 -8.63
CA LEU A 140 19.84 -5.88 -9.16
C LEU A 140 19.61 -4.95 -10.35
N VAL A 141 18.59 -5.22 -11.16
CA VAL A 141 18.35 -4.51 -12.43
C VAL A 141 17.07 -3.70 -12.38
N TYR A 142 15.94 -4.34 -12.13
CA TYR A 142 14.64 -3.69 -12.31
C TYR A 142 14.37 -2.58 -11.29
N GLU A 143 14.47 -2.89 -9.99
CA GLU A 143 14.22 -1.94 -8.91
C GLU A 143 15.25 -0.80 -8.90
N ARG A 144 16.48 -1.07 -9.34
CA ARG A 144 17.58 -0.09 -9.31
C ARG A 144 17.59 0.85 -10.52
N TYR A 145 17.25 0.36 -11.71
CA TYR A 145 17.45 1.13 -12.96
C TYR A 145 16.16 1.41 -13.73
N ILE A 146 15.05 0.73 -13.42
CA ILE A 146 13.82 0.82 -14.22
C ILE A 146 12.70 1.48 -13.42
N LYS A 147 12.26 0.86 -12.32
CA LYS A 147 11.11 1.35 -11.57
C LYS A 147 11.13 0.89 -10.11
N ASN A 148 10.92 1.82 -9.19
CA ASN A 148 10.67 1.53 -7.78
C ASN A 148 9.30 2.08 -7.38
N SER A 149 8.27 1.24 -7.51
CA SER A 149 6.88 1.61 -7.20
C SER A 149 6.66 2.13 -5.77
N ILE A 150 7.48 1.70 -4.81
CA ILE A 150 7.38 2.14 -3.41
C ILE A 150 7.90 3.57 -3.27
N GLN A 151 9.07 3.85 -3.84
CA GLN A 151 9.64 5.19 -3.83
C GLN A 151 8.78 6.17 -4.65
N ASP A 152 8.32 5.75 -5.84
CA ASP A 152 7.42 6.55 -6.69
C ASP A 152 6.19 7.03 -5.89
N PHE A 153 5.62 6.16 -5.05
CA PHE A 153 4.48 6.51 -4.20
C PHE A 153 4.82 7.56 -3.13
N VAL A 154 5.99 7.44 -2.47
CA VAL A 154 6.46 8.43 -1.49
C VAL A 154 6.69 9.78 -2.15
N ASP A 155 7.27 9.80 -3.34
CA ASP A 155 7.48 11.01 -4.13
C ASP A 155 6.14 11.65 -4.52
N ILE A 156 5.18 10.86 -4.99
CA ILE A 156 3.81 11.32 -5.28
C ILE A 156 3.16 11.97 -4.06
N CYS A 157 3.32 11.39 -2.86
CA CYS A 157 2.79 11.96 -1.62
C CYS A 157 3.34 13.37 -1.36
N SER A 158 4.65 13.56 -1.54
CA SER A 158 5.31 14.86 -1.35
C SER A 158 4.90 15.90 -2.39
N LEU A 159 4.79 15.50 -3.67
CA LEU A 159 4.34 16.36 -4.76
C LEU A 159 2.87 16.75 -4.59
N ALA A 160 2.04 15.84 -4.07
CA ALA A 160 0.62 16.08 -3.82
C ALA A 160 0.35 16.83 -2.50
N ASN A 161 1.38 17.10 -1.69
CA ASN A 161 1.27 17.73 -0.36
C ASN A 161 0.34 16.94 0.59
N ILE A 162 0.42 15.61 0.56
CA ILE A 162 -0.40 14.70 1.37
C ILE A 162 0.48 13.70 2.09
N SER A 163 0.32 13.58 3.41
CA SER A 163 0.97 12.54 4.20
C SER A 163 0.06 11.33 4.43
N VAL A 164 0.65 10.17 4.62
CA VAL A 164 -0.07 8.92 4.86
C VAL A 164 0.21 8.44 6.27
N PHE A 165 -0.85 8.26 7.05
CA PHE A 165 -0.80 7.76 8.41
C PHE A 165 -1.42 6.36 8.47
N ILE A 166 -0.62 5.34 8.78
CA ILE A 166 -1.00 3.93 8.69
C ILE A 166 -0.82 3.28 10.06
N LEU A 167 -1.88 2.76 10.67
CA LEU A 167 -1.81 1.91 11.84
C LEU A 167 -2.02 0.46 11.42
N ALA A 168 -0.94 -0.32 11.48
CA ALA A 168 -0.95 -1.75 11.19
C ALA A 168 -1.46 -2.57 12.39
N LEU A 169 -1.21 -2.07 13.60
CA LEU A 169 -1.68 -2.60 14.89
C LEU A 169 -2.32 -1.46 15.70
N GLU A 170 -2.72 -1.71 16.95
CA GLU A 170 -3.40 -0.70 17.78
C GLU A 170 -2.56 0.55 18.03
N ASN A 171 -1.27 0.38 18.33
CA ASN A 171 -0.34 1.44 18.69
C ASN A 171 0.89 1.48 17.78
N TYR A 172 0.96 0.66 16.75
CA TYR A 172 2.11 0.55 15.87
C TYR A 172 1.69 0.66 14.40
N GLY A 173 2.52 1.31 13.61
CA GLY A 173 2.34 1.38 12.18
C GLY A 173 3.41 2.22 11.49
N PHE A 174 3.02 2.92 10.43
CA PHE A 174 3.94 3.59 9.52
C PHE A 174 3.43 5.00 9.18
N TYR A 175 4.36 5.93 9.08
CA TYR A 175 4.07 7.30 8.68
C TYR A 175 4.90 7.64 7.43
N ILE A 176 4.22 8.15 6.40
CA ILE A 176 4.84 8.66 5.19
C ILE A 176 4.62 10.17 5.17
N HIS A 177 5.71 10.90 5.31
CA HIS A 177 5.76 12.34 5.24
C HIS A 177 5.73 12.80 3.79
N GLY A 178 4.62 13.43 3.42
CA GLY A 178 4.39 13.99 2.10
C GLY A 178 4.02 15.48 2.15
N ARG A 179 4.51 16.23 3.15
CA ARG A 179 4.37 17.68 3.11
C ARG A 179 5.33 18.23 2.03
N SER A 180 4.80 19.00 1.09
CA SER A 180 5.62 19.58 0.03
C SER A 180 6.60 20.61 0.61
N ALA A 181 7.83 20.64 0.11
CA ALA A 181 8.83 21.64 0.44
C ALA A 181 8.36 23.08 0.14
N HIS A 182 7.46 23.24 -0.84
CA HIS A 182 6.90 24.54 -1.23
C HIS A 182 5.63 24.90 -0.44
N GLY A 183 5.09 23.96 0.35
CA GLY A 183 3.92 24.15 1.22
C GLY A 183 2.56 24.16 0.52
N PHE A 184 2.52 24.00 -0.81
CA PHE A 184 1.30 23.90 -1.61
C PHE A 184 1.54 23.06 -2.86
N ALA A 185 0.50 22.39 -3.35
CA ALA A 185 0.55 21.53 -4.54
C ALA A 185 -0.55 21.83 -5.57
N ASP A 186 -1.65 22.47 -5.15
CA ASP A 186 -2.78 22.75 -6.06
C ASP A 186 -2.48 23.97 -6.96
N THR A 187 -1.82 23.75 -8.10
CA THR A 187 -1.39 24.82 -9.03
C THR A 187 -1.38 24.40 -10.50
N ASP A 188 -1.10 25.38 -11.36
CA ASP A 188 -0.91 25.19 -12.79
C ASP A 188 0.41 24.48 -13.13
N MET A 189 0.48 23.91 -14.33
CA MET A 189 1.65 23.17 -14.83
C MET A 189 2.94 23.99 -14.78
N GLN A 190 2.90 25.29 -15.07
CA GLN A 190 4.10 26.12 -15.11
C GLN A 190 4.68 26.27 -13.69
N THR A 191 3.82 26.36 -12.68
CA THR A 191 4.24 26.43 -11.28
C THR A 191 4.84 25.13 -10.79
N ILE A 192 4.24 23.98 -11.12
CA ILE A 192 4.82 22.66 -10.81
C ILE A 192 6.20 22.50 -11.46
N MET A 193 6.36 22.86 -12.74
CA MET A 193 7.66 22.78 -13.41
C MET A 193 8.71 23.66 -12.73
N ARG A 194 8.34 24.88 -12.32
CA ARG A 194 9.23 25.78 -11.58
C ARG A 194 9.61 25.22 -10.20
N GLN A 195 8.69 24.55 -9.52
CA GLN A 195 8.97 23.89 -8.23
C GLN A 195 9.98 22.74 -8.39
N LEU A 196 9.79 21.90 -9.40
CA LEU A 196 10.70 20.79 -9.70
C LEU A 196 12.10 21.29 -10.09
N GLN A 197 12.20 22.36 -10.89
CA GLN A 197 13.49 22.97 -11.23
C GLN A 197 14.21 23.49 -9.98
N ARG A 198 13.48 24.12 -9.05
CA ARG A 198 14.07 24.59 -7.79
C ARG A 198 14.50 23.46 -6.87
N GLU A 199 13.83 22.31 -6.91
CA GLU A 199 14.26 21.10 -6.21
C GLU A 199 15.54 20.51 -6.84
N GLU A 200 15.62 20.47 -8.17
CA GLU A 200 16.82 20.03 -8.89
C GLU A 200 18.04 20.93 -8.62
N GLU A 201 17.81 22.24 -8.51
CA GLU A 201 18.83 23.25 -8.20
C GLU A 201 19.12 23.40 -6.69
N ASP A 202 18.48 22.61 -5.81
CA ASP A 202 18.62 22.69 -4.35
C ASP A 202 18.29 24.09 -3.76
N LEU A 203 17.32 24.77 -4.36
CA LEU A 203 16.85 26.13 -4.01
C LEU A 203 15.57 26.11 -3.15
N CYS A 204 15.28 24.99 -2.48
CA CYS A 204 14.13 24.82 -1.59
C CYS A 204 14.51 24.00 -0.35
N GLY A 205 13.59 23.89 0.61
CA GLY A 205 13.79 23.00 1.75
C GLY A 205 13.79 21.52 1.32
N HIS A 206 14.44 20.68 2.13
CA HIS A 206 14.39 19.24 1.96
C HIS A 206 13.00 18.66 2.26
N ARG A 207 12.70 17.49 1.68
CA ARG A 207 11.37 16.86 1.74
C ARG A 207 11.09 16.10 3.03
N GLY A 208 12.08 15.91 3.91
CA GLY A 208 11.93 15.09 5.11
C GLY A 208 11.17 15.78 6.24
N LEU A 209 10.75 14.97 7.21
CA LEU A 209 9.99 15.45 8.38
C LEU A 209 10.80 16.40 9.26
N LEU A 210 12.09 16.08 9.45
CA LEU A 210 13.00 16.92 10.21
C LEU A 210 13.66 17.96 9.31
N PRO A 211 13.87 19.20 9.79
CA PRO A 211 14.54 20.24 9.02
C PRO A 211 15.91 19.79 8.52
N GLY A 212 16.17 19.92 7.22
CA GLY A 212 17.45 19.57 6.61
C GLY A 212 17.66 18.08 6.32
N THR A 213 16.61 17.26 6.40
CA THR A 213 16.66 15.82 6.10
C THR A 213 15.79 15.48 4.90
N ASP A 214 16.14 14.43 4.16
CA ASP A 214 15.31 13.88 3.08
C ASP A 214 14.51 12.63 3.53
N GLN A 215 14.56 12.29 4.82
CA GLN A 215 13.87 11.11 5.35
C GLN A 215 12.35 11.36 5.41
N GLN A 216 11.60 10.60 4.62
CA GLN A 216 10.14 10.75 4.49
C GLN A 216 9.35 9.62 5.14
N THR A 217 9.92 8.44 5.30
CA THR A 217 9.24 7.26 5.82
C THR A 217 9.68 6.96 7.24
N PHE A 218 8.73 6.53 8.08
CA PHE A 218 8.97 6.25 9.48
C PHE A 218 8.15 5.06 9.93
N GLN A 219 8.73 4.22 10.79
CA GLN A 219 7.95 3.33 11.63
C GLN A 219 7.50 4.12 12.84
N MET A 220 6.23 4.06 13.19
CA MET A 220 5.70 4.84 14.28
C MET A 220 5.09 3.95 15.35
N ALA A 221 5.34 4.35 16.58
CA ALA A 221 4.70 3.78 17.73
C ALA A 221 4.04 4.93 18.51
N ILE A 222 2.71 4.88 18.58
CA ILE A 222 1.87 6.00 19.03
C ILE A 222 1.38 5.81 20.47
N PRO A 223 1.21 6.90 21.23
CA PRO A 223 0.68 6.82 22.59
C PRO A 223 -0.80 6.42 22.58
N LEU A 224 -1.23 5.74 23.65
CA LEU A 224 -2.61 5.25 23.85
C LEU A 224 -3.65 6.38 23.77
N GLN A 225 -3.27 7.59 24.20
CA GLN A 225 -4.14 8.76 24.13
C GLN A 225 -4.48 9.15 22.69
N LEU A 226 -3.48 9.14 21.78
CA LEU A 226 -3.69 9.40 20.36
C LEU A 226 -4.63 8.35 19.76
N ARG A 227 -4.39 7.08 20.06
CA ARG A 227 -5.24 5.98 19.59
C ARG A 227 -6.69 6.13 20.07
N SER A 228 -6.88 6.50 21.32
CA SER A 228 -8.20 6.73 21.91
C SER A 228 -8.94 7.88 21.23
N TYR A 229 -8.25 8.97 20.90
CA TYR A 229 -8.84 10.08 20.14
C TYR A 229 -9.21 9.64 18.72
N TYR A 230 -8.32 8.93 18.04
CA TYR A 230 -8.56 8.40 16.70
C TYR A 230 -9.85 7.56 16.65
N GLN A 231 -10.00 6.64 17.60
CA GLN A 231 -11.20 5.80 17.70
C GLN A 231 -12.46 6.60 17.99
N LYS A 232 -12.39 7.63 18.84
CA LYS A 232 -13.55 8.51 19.14
C LYS A 232 -14.04 9.25 17.90
N VAL A 233 -13.14 9.76 17.06
CA VAL A 233 -13.51 10.45 15.81
C VAL A 233 -14.11 9.49 14.79
N MET A 234 -13.61 8.25 14.72
CA MET A 234 -14.10 7.23 13.77
C MET A 234 -15.37 6.49 14.24
N ALA A 235 -15.68 6.45 15.54
CA ALA A 235 -16.80 5.69 16.09
C ALA A 235 -18.19 6.06 15.52
N PRO A 236 -18.55 7.36 15.38
CA PRO A 236 -19.81 7.76 14.75
C PRO A 236 -19.97 7.22 13.34
N ILE A 237 -18.89 7.17 12.57
CA ILE A 237 -18.87 6.76 11.16
C ILE A 237 -19.17 5.26 11.05
N ASN A 238 -18.56 4.44 11.90
CA ASN A 238 -18.82 3.01 11.96
C ASN A 238 -20.32 2.71 12.21
N SER A 239 -20.97 3.51 13.06
CA SER A 239 -22.41 3.38 13.32
C SER A 239 -23.29 3.80 12.13
N ILE A 240 -22.84 4.80 11.35
CA ILE A 240 -23.52 5.32 10.14
C ILE A 240 -23.50 4.28 9.02
N THR A 241 -22.37 3.60 8.81
CA THR A 241 -22.26 2.52 7.81
C THR A 241 -23.22 1.37 8.13
N LEU A 242 -23.32 0.98 9.41
CA LEU A 242 -24.21 -0.08 9.89
C LEU A 242 -25.71 0.28 9.75
N SER A 243 -26.08 1.51 10.09
CA SER A 243 -27.46 2.00 9.98
C SER A 243 -27.91 2.19 8.52
N THR A 244 -27.03 2.71 7.65
CA THR A 244 -27.32 2.92 6.23
C THR A 244 -27.56 1.59 5.50
N LYS A 245 -26.84 0.52 5.86
CA LYS A 245 -27.04 -0.84 5.32
C LYS A 245 -28.38 -1.46 5.72
N ARG A 246 -28.93 -1.10 6.89
CA ARG A 246 -30.24 -1.58 7.38
C ARG A 246 -31.42 -0.76 6.83
N MET A 247 -31.19 0.52 6.53
CA MET A 247 -32.22 1.44 6.04
C MET A 247 -32.49 1.39 4.53
N SER A 248 -31.69 0.66 3.74
CA SER A 248 -31.88 0.57 2.28
C SER A 248 -33.19 -0.12 1.87
N VAL A 249 -33.94 -0.71 2.81
CA VAL A 249 -35.10 -1.58 2.53
C VAL A 249 -36.46 -0.99 2.95
N ALA A 250 -36.55 0.03 3.82
CA ALA A 250 -37.85 0.56 4.27
C ALA A 250 -37.82 2.04 4.69
N GLY A 251 -38.50 2.91 3.93
CA GLY A 251 -38.79 4.30 4.33
C GLY A 251 -39.19 5.24 3.17
N PRO A 252 -39.89 6.35 3.43
CA PRO A 252 -40.21 7.36 2.41
C PRO A 252 -38.96 8.00 1.80
N ALA A 253 -38.96 8.22 0.48
CA ALA A 253 -37.79 8.71 -0.26
C ALA A 253 -37.24 10.07 0.23
N ALA A 254 -38.12 10.99 0.66
CA ALA A 254 -37.71 12.30 1.18
C ALA A 254 -37.04 12.22 2.57
N LEU A 255 -37.46 11.27 3.42
CA LEU A 255 -36.81 11.05 4.71
C LEU A 255 -35.42 10.42 4.49
N ARG A 256 -35.29 9.54 3.49
CA ARG A 256 -34.03 8.92 3.10
C ARG A 256 -33.00 9.95 2.61
N SER A 257 -33.38 10.88 1.74
CA SER A 257 -32.44 11.91 1.25
C SER A 257 -31.95 12.83 2.37
N LYS A 258 -32.83 13.23 3.28
CA LYS A 258 -32.47 14.07 4.43
C LYS A 258 -31.50 13.37 5.39
N VAL A 259 -31.73 12.08 5.68
CA VAL A 259 -30.83 11.30 6.54
C VAL A 259 -29.48 11.04 5.84
N LEU A 260 -29.47 10.75 4.54
CA LEU A 260 -28.23 10.60 3.78
C LEU A 260 -27.41 11.90 3.78
N SER A 261 -28.04 13.05 3.57
CA SER A 261 -27.37 14.35 3.66
C SER A 261 -26.77 14.58 5.04
N ALA A 262 -27.54 14.37 6.10
CA ALA A 262 -27.05 14.54 7.47
C ALA A 262 -25.90 13.57 7.82
N ASN A 263 -25.91 12.36 7.26
CA ASN A 263 -24.82 11.41 7.40
C ASN A 263 -23.56 11.87 6.65
N MET A 264 -23.70 12.42 5.44
CA MET A 264 -22.57 12.98 4.69
C MET A 264 -21.93 14.15 5.43
N ASP A 265 -22.72 15.06 5.98
CA ASP A 265 -22.21 16.20 6.75
C ASP A 265 -21.37 15.74 7.96
N ARG A 266 -21.81 14.67 8.65
CA ARG A 266 -21.07 14.06 9.76
C ARG A 266 -19.75 13.43 9.31
N ILE A 267 -19.72 12.76 8.15
CA ILE A 267 -18.51 12.15 7.58
C ILE A 267 -17.50 13.25 7.22
N ILE A 268 -17.95 14.32 6.58
CA ILE A 268 -17.10 15.47 6.21
C ILE A 268 -16.53 16.15 7.46
N GLN A 269 -17.36 16.37 8.49
CA GLN A 269 -16.90 16.91 9.78
C GLN A 269 -15.86 16.00 10.45
N ALA A 270 -16.08 14.68 10.44
CA ALA A 270 -15.13 13.73 11.01
C ALA A 270 -13.79 13.73 10.24
N TYR A 271 -13.82 13.83 8.91
CA TYR A 271 -12.62 13.98 8.08
C TYR A 271 -11.83 15.24 8.47
N HIS A 272 -12.49 16.41 8.52
CA HIS A 272 -11.80 17.66 8.89
C HIS A 272 -11.25 17.65 10.31
N ASN A 273 -12.00 17.09 11.27
CA ASN A 273 -11.55 16.94 12.65
C ASN A 273 -10.34 16.01 12.77
N MET A 274 -10.33 14.90 12.03
CA MET A 274 -9.20 13.97 12.00
C MET A 274 -7.97 14.62 11.34
N ASN A 275 -8.15 15.25 10.18
CA ASN A 275 -7.07 15.93 9.45
C ASN A 275 -6.40 17.00 10.33
N LYS A 276 -7.21 17.87 10.95
CA LYS A 276 -6.72 18.92 11.84
C LYS A 276 -5.98 18.37 13.06
N PHE A 277 -6.51 17.29 13.65
CA PHE A 277 -5.88 16.66 14.82
C PHE A 277 -4.52 16.04 14.48
N LEU A 278 -4.45 15.23 13.42
CA LEU A 278 -3.21 14.57 13.02
C LEU A 278 -2.16 15.57 12.52
N ALA A 279 -2.58 16.59 11.77
CA ALA A 279 -1.70 17.69 11.38
C ALA A 279 -1.13 18.42 12.61
N ALA A 280 -1.97 18.73 13.61
CA ALA A 280 -1.53 19.38 14.85
C ALA A 280 -0.58 18.49 15.67
N TYR A 281 -0.80 17.17 15.70
CA TYR A 281 0.12 16.22 16.35
C TYR A 281 1.50 16.22 15.66
N LEU A 282 1.52 16.13 14.32
CA LEU A 282 2.75 16.10 13.54
C LEU A 282 3.52 17.43 13.56
N GLU A 283 2.83 18.56 13.72
CA GLU A 283 3.42 19.90 13.89
C GLU A 283 3.86 20.22 15.34
N HIS A 284 3.83 19.24 16.27
CA HIS A 284 4.13 19.45 17.69
C HIS A 284 3.25 20.54 18.34
N ALA A 285 2.04 20.77 17.82
CA ALA A 285 1.13 21.81 18.30
C ALA A 285 0.29 21.38 19.52
N LEU A 286 0.31 20.09 19.87
CA LEU A 286 -0.41 19.52 20.99
C LEU A 286 0.52 19.39 22.21
N LYS A 287 0.31 20.22 23.24
CA LYS A 287 1.18 20.26 24.43
C LYS A 287 1.24 18.95 25.21
N ASP A 288 0.12 18.23 25.27
CA ASP A 288 -0.02 17.00 26.05
C ASP A 288 0.25 15.74 25.21
N LEU A 289 0.49 15.90 23.89
CA LEU A 289 0.62 14.79 22.96
C LEU A 289 1.73 15.08 21.95
N ASP A 290 2.91 14.54 22.22
CA ASP A 290 4.12 14.84 21.48
C ASP A 290 4.82 13.56 21.00
N TYR A 291 5.77 13.70 20.07
CA TYR A 291 6.59 12.59 19.59
C TYR A 291 8.06 12.96 19.43
N ASP A 292 8.92 11.95 19.56
CA ASP A 292 10.34 12.10 19.27
C ASP A 292 10.70 11.28 18.00
N VAL A 293 11.59 11.81 17.17
CA VAL A 293 12.18 11.06 16.06
C VAL A 293 13.47 10.40 16.54
N ARG A 294 13.61 9.09 16.34
CA ARG A 294 14.75 8.28 16.81
C ARG A 294 15.21 7.31 15.73
N GLU A 295 16.42 6.80 15.86
CA GLU A 295 16.90 5.69 15.05
C GLU A 295 16.79 4.40 15.87
N LYS A 296 16.45 3.26 15.24
CA LYS A 296 16.50 1.96 15.92
C LYS A 296 17.96 1.62 16.21
N THR A 297 18.24 1.15 17.43
CA THR A 297 19.55 0.59 17.74
C THR A 297 19.79 -0.70 16.93
N PHE A 298 21.04 -1.11 16.78
CA PHE A 298 21.37 -2.34 16.06
C PHE A 298 20.61 -3.57 16.60
N VAL A 299 20.45 -3.67 17.93
CA VAL A 299 19.75 -4.80 18.56
C VAL A 299 18.25 -4.75 18.29
N GLU A 300 17.63 -3.57 18.36
CA GLU A 300 16.22 -3.37 18.00
C GLU A 300 15.97 -3.68 16.52
N SER A 301 16.87 -3.24 15.65
CA SER A 301 16.79 -3.52 14.22
C SER A 301 17.02 -4.99 13.87
N LEU A 302 17.88 -5.69 14.61
CA LEU A 302 18.18 -7.11 14.38
C LEU A 302 17.03 -8.02 14.83
N LEU A 303 16.40 -7.69 15.96
CA LEU A 303 15.33 -8.50 16.55
C LEU A 303 13.94 -8.08 16.08
N ASP A 304 13.81 -6.91 15.43
CA ASP A 304 12.54 -6.27 15.09
C ASP A 304 11.62 -6.10 16.32
N ILE A 305 12.22 -5.64 17.43
CA ILE A 305 11.54 -5.39 18.71
C ILE A 305 11.90 -3.97 19.16
N GLU A 306 10.91 -3.20 19.61
CA GLU A 306 11.12 -1.95 20.32
C GLU A 306 11.32 -2.19 21.82
N PHE A 307 12.46 -1.75 22.39
CA PHE A 307 12.69 -1.89 23.84
C PHE A 307 12.12 -0.74 24.68
N THR A 308 11.65 0.33 24.02
CA THR A 308 11.13 1.51 24.71
C THR A 308 9.62 1.38 24.94
N GLU A 309 9.20 1.32 26.20
CA GLU A 309 7.79 1.42 26.56
C GLU A 309 7.26 2.85 26.35
N ILE A 310 6.12 2.96 25.67
CA ILE A 310 5.54 4.23 25.20
C ILE A 310 4.48 4.66 26.20
N PHE A 311 4.88 5.38 27.25
CA PHE A 311 3.95 5.86 28.26
C PHE A 311 3.32 7.21 27.87
N ASP A 312 4.14 8.20 27.53
CA ASP A 312 3.65 9.60 27.37
C ASP A 312 3.90 10.20 25.98
N LYS A 313 5.00 9.84 25.29
CA LYS A 313 5.36 10.39 23.97
C LYS A 313 5.41 9.31 22.90
N GLY A 314 4.93 9.64 21.70
CA GLY A 314 5.11 8.78 20.53
C GLY A 314 6.57 8.73 20.08
N ILE A 315 6.92 7.69 19.34
CA ILE A 315 8.25 7.55 18.74
C ILE A 315 8.09 7.28 17.25
N LEU A 316 8.78 8.08 16.44
CA LEU A 316 8.94 7.85 15.01
C LEU A 316 10.37 7.36 14.76
N TYR A 317 10.50 6.09 14.42
CA TYR A 317 11.75 5.49 14.02
C TYR A 317 12.04 5.81 12.55
N THR A 318 13.20 6.39 12.28
CA THR A 318 13.74 6.52 10.92
C THR A 318 13.94 5.12 10.33
N ASP A 319 13.63 4.98 9.04
CA ASP A 319 13.72 3.69 8.36
C ASP A 319 14.44 3.78 7.01
N THR A 320 14.60 2.64 6.33
CA THR A 320 15.34 2.57 5.07
C THR A 320 14.46 2.84 3.83
N GLY A 321 13.28 3.47 3.97
CA GLY A 321 12.37 3.71 2.84
C GLY A 321 11.34 2.61 2.56
N HIS A 322 11.46 1.46 3.23
CA HIS A 322 10.75 0.23 2.84
C HIS A 322 9.94 -0.43 3.97
N SER A 323 9.83 0.17 5.17
CA SER A 323 9.16 -0.54 6.28
C SER A 323 7.66 -0.67 6.08
N PHE A 324 7.04 0.33 5.45
CA PHE A 324 5.60 0.30 5.18
C PHE A 324 5.24 -0.77 4.13
N ASP A 325 6.20 -1.29 3.37
CA ASP A 325 6.00 -2.41 2.45
C ASP A 325 5.37 -3.63 3.16
N ASN A 326 5.58 -3.75 4.49
CA ASN A 326 5.00 -4.80 5.33
C ASN A 326 3.46 -4.82 5.33
N VAL A 327 2.80 -3.70 5.03
CA VAL A 327 1.33 -3.64 4.85
C VAL A 327 0.88 -3.90 3.41
N LEU A 328 1.81 -4.14 2.50
CA LEU A 328 1.57 -4.41 1.08
C LEU A 328 2.01 -5.83 0.71
N PHE A 329 1.58 -6.32 -0.46
CA PHE A 329 2.12 -7.56 -1.03
C PHE A 329 3.64 -7.46 -1.25
N TYR A 330 4.12 -6.27 -1.59
CA TYR A 330 5.52 -5.99 -1.88
C TYR A 330 6.48 -6.38 -0.73
N GLY A 331 6.12 -6.11 0.53
CA GLY A 331 6.94 -6.51 1.69
C GLY A 331 6.80 -7.98 2.08
N ASN A 332 5.72 -8.64 1.66
CA ASN A 332 5.40 -10.02 2.03
C ASN A 332 5.61 -11.02 0.87
N GLU A 333 6.50 -10.67 -0.07
CA GLU A 333 6.78 -11.46 -1.27
C GLU A 333 7.20 -12.90 -0.95
N PHE A 334 7.97 -13.10 0.13
CA PHE A 334 8.44 -14.43 0.52
C PHE A 334 7.28 -15.37 0.90
N THR A 335 6.33 -14.89 1.72
CA THR A 335 5.13 -15.65 2.10
C THR A 335 4.26 -15.95 0.87
N LEU A 336 4.11 -15.00 -0.05
CA LEU A 336 3.34 -15.22 -1.28
C LEU A 336 4.04 -16.22 -2.22
N ALA A 337 5.36 -16.10 -2.42
CA ALA A 337 6.13 -16.98 -3.29
C ALA A 337 6.21 -18.41 -2.76
N THR A 338 6.38 -18.59 -1.45
CA THR A 338 6.36 -19.92 -0.82
C THR A 338 4.99 -20.57 -0.97
N PHE A 339 3.91 -19.81 -0.76
CA PHE A 339 2.55 -20.30 -1.05
C PHE A 339 2.39 -20.77 -2.49
N ASP A 340 2.83 -19.98 -3.48
CA ASP A 340 2.75 -20.33 -4.90
C ASP A 340 3.53 -21.62 -5.22
N ILE A 341 4.73 -21.77 -4.66
CA ILE A 341 5.57 -22.98 -4.77
C ILE A 341 4.82 -24.19 -4.20
N PHE A 342 4.32 -24.09 -2.97
CA PHE A 342 3.59 -25.19 -2.33
C PHE A 342 2.34 -25.57 -3.11
N LEU A 343 1.59 -24.59 -3.61
CA LEU A 343 0.39 -24.84 -4.39
C LEU A 343 0.72 -25.55 -5.71
N PHE A 344 1.73 -25.05 -6.43
CA PHE A 344 2.18 -25.64 -7.69
C PHE A 344 2.55 -27.11 -7.51
N PHE A 345 3.43 -27.41 -6.55
CA PHE A 345 3.86 -28.80 -6.34
C PHE A 345 2.81 -29.69 -5.70
N PHE A 346 1.89 -29.14 -4.89
CA PHE A 346 0.75 -29.90 -4.40
C PHE A 346 -0.14 -30.39 -5.56
N ILE A 347 -0.41 -29.52 -6.53
CA ILE A 347 -1.23 -29.89 -7.70
C ILE A 347 -0.45 -30.84 -8.62
N GLU A 348 0.84 -30.59 -8.83
CA GLU A 348 1.70 -31.47 -9.61
C GLU A 348 1.72 -32.89 -9.03
N MET A 349 1.87 -33.05 -7.71
CA MET A 349 1.84 -34.37 -7.06
C MET A 349 0.48 -35.08 -7.17
N LEU A 350 -0.63 -34.34 -7.27
CA LEU A 350 -1.97 -34.92 -7.39
C LEU A 350 -2.29 -35.40 -8.80
N PHE A 351 -1.83 -34.67 -9.82
CA PHE A 351 -2.23 -34.90 -11.22
C PHE A 351 -1.07 -35.37 -12.11
N HIS A 352 0.16 -35.36 -11.63
CA HIS A 352 1.38 -35.70 -12.37
C HIS A 352 1.55 -34.91 -13.67
N ASP A 353 1.06 -33.66 -13.71
CA ASP A 353 1.12 -32.79 -14.87
C ASP A 353 1.53 -31.36 -14.47
N PHE A 354 2.71 -30.95 -14.95
CA PHE A 354 3.26 -29.61 -14.73
C PHE A 354 2.42 -28.50 -15.39
N LEU A 355 1.81 -28.76 -16.55
CA LEU A 355 1.00 -27.77 -17.25
C LEU A 355 -0.29 -27.49 -16.48
N LEU A 356 -0.97 -28.55 -16.05
CA LEU A 356 -2.17 -28.43 -15.22
C LEU A 356 -1.86 -27.73 -13.89
N ALA A 357 -0.73 -28.10 -13.26
CA ALA A 357 -0.24 -27.43 -12.05
C ALA A 357 -0.05 -25.92 -12.24
N ALA A 358 0.55 -25.50 -13.36
CA ALA A 358 0.72 -24.09 -13.68
C ALA A 358 -0.62 -23.35 -13.85
N VAL A 359 -1.55 -23.92 -14.62
CA VAL A 359 -2.86 -23.30 -14.88
C VAL A 359 -3.65 -23.11 -13.59
N ILE A 360 -3.73 -24.15 -12.76
CA ILE A 360 -4.49 -24.09 -11.51
C ILE A 360 -3.80 -23.14 -10.51
N THR A 361 -2.47 -23.15 -10.42
CA THR A 361 -1.73 -22.19 -9.56
C THR A 361 -1.98 -20.75 -9.98
N ALA A 362 -1.92 -20.46 -11.28
CA ALA A 362 -2.21 -19.13 -11.82
C ALA A 362 -3.65 -18.68 -11.50
N PHE A 363 -4.62 -19.59 -11.61
CA PHE A 363 -6.01 -19.32 -11.26
C PHE A 363 -6.17 -18.93 -9.79
N PHE A 364 -5.64 -19.72 -8.86
CA PHE A 364 -5.74 -19.43 -7.43
C PHE A 364 -4.99 -18.15 -7.04
N ALA A 365 -3.80 -17.93 -7.58
CA ALA A 365 -3.07 -16.68 -7.33
C ALA A 365 -3.83 -15.46 -7.83
N LYS A 366 -4.48 -15.55 -9.00
CA LYS A 366 -5.33 -14.47 -9.51
C LYS A 366 -6.55 -14.23 -8.61
N MET A 367 -7.18 -15.30 -8.11
CA MET A 367 -8.27 -15.20 -7.14
C MET A 367 -7.84 -14.50 -5.85
N LEU A 368 -6.66 -14.82 -5.30
CA LEU A 368 -6.12 -14.17 -4.11
C LEU A 368 -5.91 -12.67 -4.31
N VAL A 369 -5.35 -12.27 -5.46
CA VAL A 369 -5.19 -10.86 -5.83
C VAL A 369 -6.54 -10.14 -5.91
N ILE A 370 -7.56 -10.78 -6.49
CA ILE A 370 -8.91 -10.20 -6.59
C ILE A 370 -9.54 -10.03 -5.20
N ILE A 371 -9.46 -11.06 -4.34
CA ILE A 371 -9.98 -11.01 -2.98
C ILE A 371 -9.32 -9.87 -2.21
N HIS A 372 -7.99 -9.76 -2.29
CA HIS A 372 -7.25 -8.69 -1.64
C HIS A 372 -7.63 -7.32 -2.20
N ARG A 373 -7.68 -7.14 -3.53
CA ARG A 373 -8.02 -5.84 -4.14
C ARG A 373 -9.43 -5.37 -3.74
N VAL A 374 -10.40 -6.27 -3.69
CA VAL A 374 -11.77 -5.93 -3.25
C VAL A 374 -11.79 -5.57 -1.76
N GLY A 375 -11.14 -6.38 -0.91
CA GLY A 375 -11.06 -6.11 0.53
C GLY A 375 -10.32 -4.82 0.87
N GLY A 376 -9.15 -4.63 0.25
CA GLY A 376 -8.28 -3.47 0.38
C GLY A 376 -8.95 -2.19 -0.09
N ARG A 377 -9.61 -2.18 -1.26
CA ARG A 377 -10.37 -1.03 -1.75
C ARG A 377 -11.50 -0.63 -0.79
N HIS A 378 -12.27 -1.63 -0.33
CA HIS A 378 -13.36 -1.37 0.61
C HIS A 378 -12.85 -0.83 1.95
N ASN A 379 -11.75 -1.39 2.46
CA ASN A 379 -11.14 -0.90 3.68
C ASN A 379 -10.58 0.51 3.52
N LEU A 380 -9.87 0.77 2.42
CA LEU A 380 -9.31 2.08 2.10
C LEU A 380 -10.40 3.15 2.11
N ALA A 381 -11.46 2.97 1.33
CA ALA A 381 -12.58 3.92 1.24
C ALA A 381 -13.19 4.20 2.62
N ARG A 382 -13.40 3.15 3.42
CA ARG A 382 -13.99 3.27 4.76
C ARG A 382 -13.08 4.00 5.75
N LYS A 383 -11.76 3.76 5.70
CA LYS A 383 -10.81 4.33 6.68
C LYS A 383 -10.39 5.76 6.34
N THR A 384 -10.27 6.06 5.04
CA THR A 384 -9.92 7.40 4.56
C THR A 384 -11.13 8.32 4.38
N LEU A 385 -12.35 7.80 4.54
CA LEU A 385 -13.61 8.53 4.38
C LEU A 385 -13.85 9.01 2.94
N ILE A 386 -13.19 8.36 1.97
CA ILE A 386 -13.33 8.60 0.54
C ILE A 386 -14.44 7.70 -0.01
N ASP A 387 -15.22 8.20 -0.97
CA ASP A 387 -16.23 7.38 -1.65
C ASP A 387 -15.55 6.33 -2.56
N GLU A 388 -15.94 5.06 -2.41
CA GLU A 388 -15.34 3.92 -3.12
C GLU A 388 -15.39 4.09 -4.65
N ARG A 389 -16.33 4.88 -5.20
CA ARG A 389 -16.45 5.14 -6.64
C ARG A 389 -15.26 5.90 -7.23
N PHE A 390 -14.47 6.59 -6.41
CA PHE A 390 -13.25 7.27 -6.84
C PHE A 390 -12.02 6.36 -6.83
N LEU A 391 -12.14 5.12 -6.32
CA LEU A 391 -11.05 4.15 -6.26
C LEU A 391 -11.14 3.18 -7.45
N VAL A 392 -10.17 3.26 -8.36
CA VAL A 392 -10.14 2.49 -9.62
C VAL A 392 -9.24 1.26 -9.52
#